data_AF-A0A1N6G0D2-F1
#
_entry.id   AF-A0A1N6G0D2-F1
#
_cell.length_a   1.000
_cell.length_b   1.000
_cell.length_c   1.000
_cell.angle_alpha   90.00
_cell.angle_beta   90.00
_cell.angle_gamma   90.00
#
_symmetry.space_group_name_H-M   'P 1'
#
loop_
_entity.id
_entity.type
_entity.pdbx_description
1 polymer ?
#
loop_
_entity_poly.entity_id
_entity_poly.type
_entity_poly.pdbx_seq_one_letter_code
_entity_poly.pdbx_strand_id
1 'polypeptide(L)'
;MQSIYKMIIHYLYHPLLLTFLIPLSYLLVGTIYASQYTQHNFIRFFLLYSFIFINHLLGNFLFESTKTTLSFNHLPFIIFELINLSLIYYFSYTIHPLAGLLCFFYSLVIHSQLYLVRHGYSWLTLVVSSVFKGGILTYLSFYIQANFIPITLFYWSIPLILTLFLVELGKLQLNYAEITKHSDENKTNTIFLDAKRFNLIFLCLLVSIYLVSLIFFIPIFKKSTFIFLLTLPFAIKLIRSLFSKEETIPSKIKQRTLQLYSISFFIALSIILLIHVT
;
A
#
# COMPACT_ATOMS: atom_id res chain seq x y z
N MET A 1 -10.47 9.70 -30.77
CA MET A 1 -10.60 9.07 -29.44
C MET A 1 -9.39 8.23 -29.00
N GLN A 2 -8.66 7.53 -29.89
CA GLN A 2 -7.46 6.75 -29.52
C GLN A 2 -6.31 7.60 -28.91
N SER A 3 -6.19 8.88 -29.29
CA SER A 3 -5.16 9.78 -28.74
C SER A 3 -5.36 10.09 -27.25
N ILE A 4 -6.57 10.44 -26.84
CA ILE A 4 -6.90 10.77 -25.44
C ILE A 4 -6.72 9.54 -24.54
N TYR A 5 -7.16 8.36 -24.98
CA TYR A 5 -6.97 7.12 -24.23
C TYR A 5 -5.50 6.77 -24.01
N LYS A 6 -4.66 6.89 -25.06
CA LYS A 6 -3.21 6.69 -24.95
C LYS A 6 -2.58 7.70 -23.98
N MET A 7 -3.01 8.97 -24.03
CA MET A 7 -2.54 10.02 -23.13
C MET A 7 -2.89 9.70 -21.66
N ILE A 8 -4.13 9.32 -21.37
CA ILE A 8 -4.58 8.96 -20.02
C ILE A 8 -3.77 7.77 -19.48
N ILE A 9 -3.56 6.72 -20.29
CA ILE A 9 -2.74 5.58 -19.88
C ILE A 9 -1.30 6.01 -19.60
N HIS A 10 -0.71 6.85 -20.46
CA HIS A 10 0.66 7.31 -20.27
C HIS A 10 0.83 8.02 -18.91
N TYR A 11 -0.11 8.90 -18.55
CA TYR A 11 -0.09 9.59 -17.26
C TYR A 11 -0.34 8.66 -16.07
N LEU A 12 -1.33 7.75 -16.15
CA LEU A 12 -1.63 6.81 -15.06
C LEU A 12 -0.46 5.88 -14.73
N TYR A 13 0.36 5.54 -15.73
CA TYR A 13 1.52 4.66 -15.55
C TYR A 13 2.82 5.45 -15.30
N HIS A 14 2.76 6.77 -15.16
CA HIS A 14 3.93 7.58 -14.89
C HIS A 14 4.45 7.31 -13.47
N PRO A 15 5.75 6.98 -13.28
CA PRO A 15 6.28 6.57 -11.98
C PRO A 15 6.14 7.65 -10.92
N LEU A 16 6.43 8.92 -11.25
CA LEU A 16 6.30 10.02 -10.29
C LEU A 16 4.87 10.16 -9.78
N LEU A 17 3.87 10.02 -10.66
CA LEU A 17 2.47 10.14 -10.29
C LEU A 17 2.05 9.02 -9.32
N LEU A 18 2.51 7.79 -9.56
CA LEU A 18 2.27 6.68 -8.65
C LEU A 18 2.93 6.88 -7.28
N THR A 19 4.16 7.42 -7.24
CA THR A 19 4.86 7.72 -5.98
C THR A 19 4.07 8.69 -5.09
N PHE A 20 3.35 9.65 -5.68
CA PHE A 20 2.48 10.56 -4.94
C PHE A 20 1.11 9.95 -4.61
N LEU A 21 0.49 9.23 -5.55
CA LEU A 21 -0.85 8.68 -5.37
C LEU A 21 -0.91 7.53 -4.36
N ILE A 22 0.15 6.74 -4.21
CA ILE A 22 0.16 5.59 -3.28
C ILE A 22 -0.05 6.05 -1.83
N PRO A 23 0.81 6.93 -1.25
CA PRO A 23 0.60 7.46 0.09
C PRO A 23 -0.77 8.13 0.27
N LEU A 24 -1.20 8.90 -0.74
CA LEU A 24 -2.50 9.58 -0.71
C LEU A 24 -3.64 8.57 -0.59
N SER A 25 -3.62 7.51 -1.40
CA SER A 25 -4.68 6.51 -1.43
C SER A 25 -4.88 5.82 -0.09
N TYR A 26 -3.80 5.56 0.66
CA TYR A 26 -3.87 4.91 1.98
C TYR A 26 -4.55 5.78 3.03
N LEU A 27 -4.49 7.10 2.88
CA LEU A 27 -5.08 8.04 3.82
C LEU A 27 -6.56 8.29 3.58
N LEU A 28 -6.99 8.33 2.31
CA LEU A 28 -8.32 8.81 1.91
C LEU A 28 -9.46 8.14 2.69
N VAL A 29 -9.45 6.81 2.80
CA VAL A 29 -10.49 6.02 3.47
C VAL A 29 -10.72 6.49 4.90
N GLY A 30 -9.65 6.59 5.71
CA GLY A 30 -9.76 7.01 7.11
C GLY A 30 -10.18 8.47 7.26
N THR A 31 -9.65 9.36 6.42
CA THR A 31 -9.99 10.79 6.49
C THR A 31 -11.40 11.11 6.06
N ILE A 32 -11.90 10.46 5.00
CA ILE A 32 -13.26 10.67 4.50
C ILE A 32 -14.26 10.11 5.50
N TYR A 33 -13.94 8.98 6.14
CA TYR A 33 -14.81 8.48 7.19
C TYR A 33 -14.82 9.38 8.44
N ALA A 34 -13.67 9.95 8.81
CA ALA A 34 -13.60 10.88 9.93
C ALA A 34 -14.41 12.16 9.72
N SER A 35 -14.66 12.57 8.47
CA SER A 35 -15.47 13.75 8.18
C SER A 35 -16.94 13.60 8.59
N GLN A 36 -17.41 12.39 8.94
CA GLN A 36 -18.72 12.19 9.57
C GLN A 36 -18.78 12.77 10.99
N TYR A 37 -17.64 12.79 11.69
CA TYR A 37 -17.59 13.07 13.13
C TYR A 37 -17.00 14.44 13.44
N THR A 38 -16.08 14.93 12.60
CA THR A 38 -15.31 16.15 12.86
C THR A 38 -15.05 16.93 11.58
N GLN A 39 -14.89 18.25 11.71
CA GLN A 39 -14.43 19.09 10.61
C GLN A 39 -13.03 18.68 10.17
N HIS A 40 -12.79 18.69 8.85
CA HIS A 40 -11.53 18.27 8.28
C HIS A 40 -10.39 19.23 8.67
N ASN A 41 -9.39 18.73 9.40
CA ASN A 41 -8.18 19.48 9.69
C ASN A 41 -7.11 19.21 8.62
N PHE A 42 -7.01 20.15 7.68
CA PHE A 42 -6.10 20.06 6.54
C PHE A 42 -4.62 20.00 6.96
N ILE A 43 -4.21 20.74 7.99
CA ILE A 43 -2.81 20.77 8.44
C ILE A 43 -2.38 19.38 8.94
N ARG A 44 -3.23 18.75 9.77
CA ARG A 44 -2.96 17.41 10.30
C ARG A 44 -2.92 16.35 9.20
N PHE A 45 -3.83 16.45 8.22
CA PHE A 45 -3.84 15.59 7.05
C PHE A 45 -2.57 15.75 6.21
N PHE A 46 -2.18 16.99 5.92
CA PHE A 46 -1.00 17.28 5.12
C PHE A 46 0.29 16.78 5.79
N LEU A 47 0.47 17.02 7.09
CA LEU A 47 1.63 16.52 7.83
C LEU A 47 1.68 14.99 7.85
N LEU A 48 0.53 14.32 7.96
CA LEU A 48 0.47 12.87 7.93
C LEU A 48 0.80 12.32 6.54
N TYR A 49 0.30 12.98 5.50
CA TYR A 49 0.65 12.67 4.13
C TYR A 49 2.16 12.83 3.90
N SER A 50 2.76 13.92 4.36
CA SER A 50 4.21 14.14 4.30
C SER A 50 4.98 13.03 5.03
N PHE A 51 4.51 12.60 6.21
CA PHE A 51 5.11 11.49 6.96
C PHE A 51 5.10 10.18 6.15
N ILE A 52 3.96 9.79 5.58
CA ILE A 52 3.86 8.55 4.80
C ILE A 52 4.65 8.66 3.50
N PHE A 53 4.65 9.83 2.86
CA PHE A 53 5.41 10.10 1.64
C PHE A 53 6.92 9.97 1.90
N ILE A 54 7.43 10.57 2.97
CA ILE A 54 8.84 10.46 3.36
C ILE A 54 9.21 9.00 3.65
N ASN A 55 8.40 8.27 4.43
CA ASN A 55 8.64 6.84 4.67
C ASN A 55 8.58 6.01 3.38
N HIS A 56 7.70 6.36 2.44
CA HIS A 56 7.66 5.71 1.14
C HIS A 56 8.95 5.95 0.33
N LEU A 57 9.49 7.17 0.35
CA LEU A 57 10.78 7.49 -0.28
C LEU A 57 11.93 6.77 0.41
N LEU A 58 11.99 6.78 1.75
CA LEU A 58 13.01 6.07 2.53
C LEU A 58 13.00 4.57 2.22
N GLY A 59 11.82 3.94 2.16
CA GLY A 59 11.68 2.53 1.77
C GLY A 59 12.21 2.27 0.35
N ASN A 60 11.96 3.16 -0.60
CA ASN A 60 12.49 3.04 -1.96
C ASN A 60 14.01 3.23 -1.99
N PHE A 61 14.57 4.20 -1.24
CA PHE A 61 16.02 4.40 -1.12
C PHE A 61 16.72 3.19 -0.51
N LEU A 62 16.15 2.61 0.55
CA LEU A 62 16.70 1.41 1.17
C LEU A 62 16.67 0.22 0.21
N PHE A 63 15.64 0.13 -0.65
CA PHE A 63 15.58 -0.94 -1.65
C PHE A 63 16.64 -0.72 -2.75
N GLU A 64 16.85 0.51 -3.19
CA GLU A 64 17.85 0.83 -4.22
C GLU A 64 19.29 0.66 -3.72
N SER A 65 19.58 0.99 -2.46
CA SER A 65 20.90 0.76 -1.85
C SER A 65 21.29 -0.71 -1.78
N THR A 66 20.31 -1.62 -1.83
CA THR A 66 20.60 -3.06 -1.96
C THR A 66 21.01 -3.48 -3.37
N LYS A 67 20.73 -2.67 -4.40
CA LYS A 67 20.98 -2.99 -5.81
C LYS A 67 22.27 -2.41 -6.36
N THR A 68 22.73 -1.29 -5.81
CA THR A 68 23.89 -0.56 -6.32
C THR A 68 24.98 -0.49 -5.25
N THR A 69 26.20 -0.94 -5.61
CA THR A 69 27.40 -0.82 -4.78
C THR A 69 28.02 0.58 -4.79
N LEU A 70 27.40 1.53 -5.50
CA LEU A 70 27.89 2.90 -5.64
C LEU A 70 27.67 3.67 -4.34
N SER A 71 28.64 4.53 -4.01
CA SER A 71 28.70 5.36 -2.80
C SER A 71 27.36 6.06 -2.55
N PHE A 72 26.61 5.54 -1.58
CA PHE A 72 25.31 6.05 -1.20
C PHE A 72 25.48 7.47 -0.64
N ASN A 73 24.77 8.44 -1.21
CA ASN A 73 24.72 9.78 -0.64
C ASN A 73 23.92 9.73 0.67
N HIS A 74 24.60 9.62 1.80
CA HIS A 74 23.99 9.50 3.12
C HIS A 74 23.21 10.75 3.54
N LEU A 75 23.56 11.92 3.00
CA LEU A 75 23.00 13.21 3.40
C LEU A 75 21.48 13.32 3.19
N PRO A 76 20.89 13.08 1.99
CA PRO A 76 19.45 13.11 1.81
C PRO A 76 18.71 12.09 2.68
N PHE A 77 19.29 10.92 2.92
CA PHE A 77 18.71 9.91 3.80
C PHE A 77 18.63 10.41 5.24
N ILE A 78 19.71 10.99 5.78
CA ILE A 78 19.74 11.57 7.13
C ILE A 78 18.73 12.72 7.25
N ILE A 79 18.63 13.59 6.25
CA ILE A 79 17.64 14.68 6.24
C ILE A 79 16.22 14.11 6.32
N PHE A 80 15.90 13.11 5.48
CA PHE A 80 14.57 12.50 5.50
C PHE A 80 14.26 11.81 6.83
N GLU A 81 15.24 11.15 7.47
CA GLU A 81 15.08 10.58 8.80
C GLU A 81 14.83 11.64 9.89
N LEU A 82 15.58 12.75 9.88
CA LEU A 82 15.36 13.84 10.83
C LEU A 82 13.96 14.47 10.67
N ILE A 83 13.51 14.63 9.42
CA ILE A 83 12.15 15.10 9.16
C ILE A 83 11.13 14.06 9.64
N ASN A 84 11.35 12.77 9.39
CA ASN A 84 10.49 11.68 9.82
C ASN A 84 10.33 11.66 11.36
N LEU A 85 11.43 11.77 12.09
CA LEU A 85 11.45 11.84 13.56
C LEU A 85 10.75 13.10 14.09
N SER A 86 10.96 14.25 13.45
CA SER A 86 10.26 15.49 13.86
C SER A 86 8.75 15.40 13.65
N LEU A 87 8.28 14.73 12.58
CA LEU A 87 6.86 14.46 12.36
C LEU A 87 6.29 13.49 13.40
N ILE A 88 7.02 12.43 13.76
CA ILE A 88 6.63 11.51 14.84
C ILE A 88 6.49 12.27 16.17
N TYR A 89 7.48 13.11 16.49
CA TYR A 89 7.45 13.96 17.68
C TYR A 89 6.23 14.90 17.67
N TYR A 90 5.96 15.56 16.53
CA TYR A 90 4.79 16.40 16.36
C TYR A 90 3.49 15.65 16.66
N PHE A 91 3.28 14.45 16.09
CA PHE A 91 2.07 13.67 16.31
C PHE A 91 1.92 13.17 17.76
N SER A 92 3.04 12.79 18.39
CA SER A 92 3.07 12.38 19.79
C SER A 92 2.67 13.52 20.73
N TYR A 93 3.22 14.71 20.50
CA TYR A 93 3.06 15.86 21.38
C TYR A 93 1.73 16.61 21.15
N THR A 94 1.33 16.81 19.89
CA THR A 94 0.18 17.67 19.57
C THR A 94 -1.15 16.94 19.47
N ILE A 95 -1.14 15.64 19.13
CA ILE A 95 -2.37 14.85 18.95
C ILE A 95 -2.53 13.88 20.11
N HIS A 96 -1.68 12.85 20.16
CA HIS A 96 -1.71 11.87 21.23
C HIS A 96 -0.44 10.99 21.17
N PRO A 97 0.13 10.59 22.33
CA PRO A 97 1.30 9.70 22.35
C PRO A 97 1.11 8.39 21.59
N LEU A 98 -0.11 7.84 21.60
CA LEU A 98 -0.47 6.63 20.84
C LEU A 98 -0.31 6.82 19.33
N ALA A 99 -0.68 7.98 18.78
CA ALA A 99 -0.50 8.28 17.37
C ALA A 99 0.98 8.35 17.02
N GLY A 100 1.78 9.01 17.86
CA GLY A 100 3.24 9.03 17.74
C GLY A 100 3.85 7.62 17.76
N LEU A 101 3.41 6.76 18.68
CA LEU A 101 3.86 5.38 18.81
C LEU A 101 3.49 4.51 17.59
N LEU A 102 2.29 4.67 17.04
CA LEU A 102 1.87 3.99 15.80
C LEU A 102 2.69 4.47 14.59
N CYS A 103 2.96 5.78 14.48
CA CYS A 103 3.87 6.32 13.46
C CYS A 103 5.29 5.75 13.61
N PHE A 104 5.81 5.67 14.82
CA PHE A 104 7.11 5.07 15.11
C PHE A 104 7.17 3.61 14.65
N PHE A 105 6.17 2.79 15.01
CA PHE A 105 6.12 1.40 14.55
C PHE A 105 5.99 1.29 13.04
N TYR A 106 5.21 2.16 12.39
CA TYR A 106 5.12 2.19 10.94
C TYR A 106 6.49 2.45 10.30
N SER A 107 7.25 3.43 10.80
CA SER A 107 8.61 3.71 10.32
C SER A 107 9.53 2.51 10.54
N LEU A 108 9.47 1.86 11.71
CA LEU A 108 10.24 0.66 12.01
C LEU A 108 9.92 -0.49 11.03
N VAL A 109 8.65 -0.69 10.69
CA VAL A 109 8.24 -1.70 9.71
C VAL A 109 8.84 -1.44 8.33
N ILE A 110 8.88 -0.19 7.89
CA ILE A 110 9.51 0.17 6.60
C ILE A 110 11.01 -0.14 6.61
N HIS A 111 11.71 0.20 7.71
CA HIS A 111 13.15 -0.08 7.85
C HIS A 111 13.47 -1.56 7.96
N SER A 112 12.69 -2.30 8.73
CA SER A 112 12.89 -3.73 8.96
C SER A 112 12.46 -4.61 7.78
N GLN A 113 11.66 -4.09 6.84
CA GLN A 113 11.12 -4.84 5.70
C GLN A 113 12.22 -5.59 4.95
N LEU A 114 13.34 -4.92 4.65
CA LEU A 114 14.45 -5.50 3.88
C LEU A 114 15.32 -6.43 4.72
N TYR A 115 15.56 -6.06 5.98
CA TYR A 115 16.32 -6.90 6.90
C TYR A 115 15.66 -8.26 7.10
N LEU A 116 14.34 -8.27 7.36
CA LEU A 116 13.57 -9.51 7.53
C LEU A 116 13.54 -10.37 6.28
N VAL A 117 13.42 -9.75 5.10
CA VAL A 117 13.45 -10.47 3.81
C VAL A 117 14.82 -11.13 3.58
N ARG A 118 15.92 -10.43 3.90
CA ARG A 118 17.28 -11.00 3.81
C ARG A 118 17.48 -12.20 4.72
N HIS A 119 16.86 -12.19 5.91
CA HIS A 119 17.11 -13.21 6.93
C HIS A 119 16.31 -14.49 6.82
N GLY A 120 15.21 -14.54 6.06
CA GLY A 120 14.28 -15.65 6.29
C GLY A 120 12.82 -15.37 6.02
N TYR A 121 12.42 -14.21 6.50
CA TYR A 121 11.09 -14.05 7.09
C TYR A 121 10.15 -13.32 6.15
N SER A 122 10.13 -13.68 4.86
CA SER A 122 9.36 -12.93 3.87
C SER A 122 7.85 -12.99 4.09
N TRP A 123 7.27 -14.10 4.56
CA TRP A 123 5.85 -14.15 4.95
C TRP A 123 5.52 -13.21 6.10
N LEU A 124 6.36 -13.16 7.13
CA LEU A 124 6.19 -12.24 8.26
C LEU A 124 6.21 -10.80 7.73
N THR A 125 7.20 -10.47 6.89
CA THR A 125 7.31 -9.16 6.27
C THR A 125 6.06 -8.80 5.46
N LEU A 126 5.53 -9.74 4.66
CA LEU A 126 4.30 -9.54 3.91
C LEU A 126 3.13 -9.20 4.83
N VAL A 127 2.86 -10.04 5.83
CA VAL A 127 1.73 -9.84 6.75
C VAL A 127 1.87 -8.51 7.49
N VAL A 128 3.04 -8.25 8.09
CA VAL A 128 3.28 -7.04 8.86
C VAL A 128 3.17 -5.80 7.97
N SER A 129 3.81 -5.78 6.79
CA SER A 129 3.75 -4.63 5.88
C SER A 129 2.32 -4.33 5.41
N SER A 130 1.54 -5.37 5.10
CA SER A 130 0.15 -5.22 4.67
C SER A 130 -0.78 -4.75 5.78
N VAL A 131 -0.63 -5.27 7.00
CA VAL A 131 -1.40 -4.81 8.16
C VAL A 131 -1.09 -3.35 8.47
N PHE A 132 0.18 -2.95 8.42
CA PHE A 132 0.57 -1.58 8.71
C PHE A 132 0.10 -0.60 7.64
N LYS A 133 0.36 -0.89 6.37
CA LYS A 133 -0.03 0.00 5.26
C LYS A 133 -1.55 0.04 5.03
N GLY A 134 -2.25 -1.07 5.28
CA GLY A 134 -3.67 -1.23 4.92
C GLY A 134 -4.63 -1.04 6.10
N GLY A 135 -4.20 -1.43 7.30
CA GLY A 135 -4.96 -1.26 8.53
C GLY A 135 -4.50 -0.03 9.29
N ILE A 136 -3.27 -0.06 9.81
CA ILE A 136 -2.79 0.97 10.75
C ILE A 136 -2.82 2.37 10.15
N LEU A 137 -2.41 2.56 8.89
CA LEU A 137 -2.52 3.88 8.25
C LEU A 137 -3.96 4.37 8.13
N THR A 138 -4.93 3.48 7.90
CA THR A 138 -6.34 3.87 7.84
C THR A 138 -6.89 4.25 9.22
N TYR A 139 -6.52 3.50 10.27
CA TYR A 139 -6.84 3.84 11.66
C TYR A 139 -6.24 5.18 12.06
N LEU A 140 -4.96 5.39 11.73
CA LEU A 140 -4.22 6.58 12.08
C LEU A 140 -4.75 7.82 11.35
N SER A 141 -5.07 7.68 10.06
CA SER A 141 -5.74 8.70 9.25
C SER A 141 -7.07 9.15 9.87
N PHE A 142 -7.88 8.20 10.34
CA PHE A 142 -9.13 8.50 11.04
C PHE A 142 -8.87 9.15 12.42
N TYR A 143 -8.01 8.54 13.23
CA TYR A 143 -7.75 8.95 14.62
C TYR A 143 -7.19 10.37 14.71
N ILE A 144 -6.31 10.77 13.80
CA ILE A 144 -5.72 12.13 13.78
C ILE A 144 -6.77 13.23 13.58
N GLN A 145 -7.90 12.89 12.96
CA GLN A 145 -9.02 13.79 12.72
C GLN A 145 -10.04 13.72 13.87
N ALA A 146 -10.47 12.50 14.24
CA ALA A 146 -11.59 12.28 15.14
C ALA A 146 -11.23 11.96 16.60
N ASN A 147 -9.95 11.68 16.92
CA ASN A 147 -9.41 11.31 18.25
C ASN A 147 -9.98 10.03 18.90
N PHE A 148 -10.69 9.18 18.15
CA PHE A 148 -11.08 7.83 18.57
C PHE A 148 -10.97 6.85 17.39
N ILE A 149 -11.22 5.55 17.59
CA ILE A 149 -11.28 4.56 16.50
C ILE A 149 -12.56 3.73 16.66
N PRO A 150 -13.53 3.82 15.74
CA PRO A 150 -14.75 3.02 15.80
C PRO A 150 -14.49 1.59 15.33
N ILE A 151 -15.22 0.63 15.91
CA ILE A 151 -15.12 -0.79 15.56
C ILE A 151 -15.50 -1.08 14.10
N THR A 152 -16.33 -0.24 13.49
CA THR A 152 -16.71 -0.34 12.07
C THR A 152 -15.51 -0.26 11.14
N LEU A 153 -14.55 0.61 11.45
CA LEU A 153 -13.35 0.79 10.63
C LEU A 153 -12.46 -0.46 10.68
N PHE A 154 -12.54 -1.26 11.75
CA PHE A 154 -11.82 -2.53 11.84
C PHE A 154 -12.25 -3.49 10.73
N TYR A 155 -13.56 -3.67 10.54
CA TYR A 155 -14.09 -4.54 9.50
C TYR A 155 -13.75 -4.06 8.09
N TRP A 156 -13.76 -2.74 7.87
CA TRP A 156 -13.42 -2.17 6.55
C TRP A 156 -11.94 -2.25 6.23
N SER A 157 -11.07 -2.33 7.23
CA SER A 157 -9.64 -2.49 7.03
C SER A 157 -9.27 -3.87 6.48
N ILE A 158 -10.05 -4.92 6.77
CA ILE A 158 -9.75 -6.30 6.36
C ILE A 158 -9.55 -6.43 4.83
N PRO A 159 -10.50 -5.98 3.97
CA PRO A 159 -10.29 -6.04 2.52
C PRO A 159 -9.14 -5.14 2.03
N LEU A 160 -8.83 -4.04 2.73
CA LEU A 160 -7.69 -3.17 2.41
C LEU A 160 -6.36 -3.86 2.71
N ILE A 161 -6.26 -4.54 3.86
CA ILE A 161 -5.09 -5.34 4.25
C ILE A 161 -4.88 -6.46 3.22
N LEU A 162 -5.94 -7.19 2.84
CA LEU A 162 -5.84 -8.25 1.81
C LEU A 162 -5.39 -7.70 0.46
N THR A 163 -5.90 -6.53 0.05
CA THR A 163 -5.48 -5.87 -1.18
C THR A 163 -4.01 -5.50 -1.17
N LEU A 164 -3.49 -4.98 -0.06
CA LEU A 164 -2.07 -4.69 0.07
C LEU A 164 -1.21 -5.93 0.21
N PHE A 165 -1.74 -6.99 0.79
CA PHE A 165 -1.09 -8.29 0.81
C PHE A 165 -0.88 -8.85 -0.60
N LEU A 166 -1.90 -8.77 -1.45
CA LEU A 166 -1.78 -9.11 -2.87
C LEU A 166 -0.67 -8.32 -3.57
N VAL A 167 -0.62 -7.01 -3.31
CA VAL A 167 0.36 -6.10 -3.93
C VAL A 167 1.79 -6.39 -3.45
N GLU A 168 2.01 -6.56 -2.15
CA GLU A 168 3.33 -6.86 -1.61
C GLU A 168 3.80 -8.27 -2.02
N LEU A 169 2.91 -9.27 -2.05
CA LEU A 169 3.20 -10.61 -2.56
C LEU A 169 3.63 -10.56 -4.04
N GLY A 170 2.91 -9.80 -4.86
CA GLY A 170 3.26 -9.58 -6.26
C GLY A 170 4.61 -8.89 -6.45
N LYS A 171 4.91 -7.87 -5.63
CA LYS A 171 6.22 -7.18 -5.66
C LYS A 171 7.37 -8.10 -5.30
N LEU A 172 7.23 -8.91 -4.24
CA LEU A 172 8.28 -9.82 -3.81
C LEU A 172 8.57 -10.90 -4.87
N GLN A 173 7.52 -11.47 -5.48
CA GLN A 173 7.69 -12.47 -6.54
C GLN A 173 8.39 -11.88 -7.78
N LEU A 174 8.03 -10.64 -8.17
CA LEU A 174 8.62 -9.98 -9.35
C LEU A 174 10.08 -9.56 -9.14
N ASN A 175 10.47 -9.20 -7.91
CA ASN A 175 11.82 -8.74 -7.59
C ASN A 175 12.74 -9.87 -7.08
N TYR A 176 12.29 -11.12 -7.13
CA TYR A 176 13.00 -12.26 -6.56
C TYR A 176 14.44 -12.42 -7.07
N ALA A 177 14.63 -12.42 -8.39
CA ALA A 177 15.92 -12.66 -9.02
C ALA A 177 16.99 -11.61 -8.66
N GLU A 178 16.56 -10.42 -8.21
CA GLU A 178 17.46 -9.36 -7.75
C GLU A 178 17.80 -9.52 -6.26
N ILE A 179 16.85 -10.00 -5.45
CA ILE A 179 17.03 -10.20 -4.01
C ILE A 179 17.97 -11.39 -3.72
N THR A 180 17.94 -12.44 -4.55
CA THR A 180 18.77 -13.64 -4.36
C THR A 180 20.23 -13.50 -4.77
N LYS A 181 20.57 -12.54 -5.63
CA LYS A 181 21.98 -12.26 -5.98
C LYS A 181 22.84 -11.87 -4.78
N HIS A 182 22.21 -11.48 -3.67
CA HIS A 182 22.87 -11.01 -2.46
C HIS A 182 22.51 -11.83 -1.20
N SER A 183 21.77 -12.94 -1.32
CA SER A 183 21.50 -13.82 -0.19
C SER A 183 22.41 -15.04 -0.23
N ASP A 184 23.11 -15.33 0.87
CA ASP A 184 23.95 -16.54 1.02
C ASP A 184 23.21 -17.80 0.53
N GLU A 185 23.89 -18.56 -0.35
CA GLU A 185 23.36 -19.74 -1.06
C GLU A 185 22.78 -20.83 -0.14
N ASN A 186 23.07 -20.79 1.16
CA ASN A 186 22.71 -21.81 2.13
C ASN A 186 21.39 -21.57 2.90
N LYS A 187 20.67 -20.45 2.64
CA LYS A 187 19.35 -20.21 3.24
C LYS A 187 18.29 -20.01 2.16
N THR A 188 17.99 -21.10 1.46
CA THR A 188 16.87 -21.19 0.53
C THR A 188 15.55 -21.06 1.28
N ASN A 189 15.09 -19.83 1.48
CA ASN A 189 13.76 -19.58 2.01
C ASN A 189 12.70 -20.17 1.08
N THR A 190 11.92 -21.09 1.65
CA THR A 190 10.91 -21.97 1.07
C THR A 190 9.66 -21.27 0.52
N ILE A 191 9.75 -19.99 0.20
CA ILE A 191 8.58 -19.12 -0.04
C ILE A 191 8.36 -18.85 -1.54
N PHE A 192 9.30 -19.25 -2.39
CA PHE A 192 9.16 -19.08 -3.83
C PHE A 192 8.26 -20.17 -4.40
N LEU A 193 7.05 -19.74 -4.71
CA LEU A 193 6.04 -20.55 -5.35
C LEU A 193 6.40 -20.72 -6.82
N ASP A 194 6.33 -21.95 -7.32
CA ASP A 194 6.31 -22.21 -8.76
C ASP A 194 5.31 -21.29 -9.45
N ALA A 195 5.59 -20.84 -10.67
CA ALA A 195 4.73 -19.91 -11.40
C ALA A 195 3.25 -20.35 -11.43
N LYS A 196 2.99 -21.67 -11.54
CA LYS A 196 1.64 -22.24 -11.47
C LYS A 196 0.99 -22.06 -10.09
N ARG A 197 1.72 -22.35 -9.01
CA ARG A 197 1.23 -22.22 -7.63
C ARG A 197 1.03 -20.76 -7.24
N PHE A 198 1.97 -19.89 -7.62
CA PHE A 198 1.86 -18.44 -7.44
C PHE A 198 0.59 -17.91 -8.11
N ASN A 199 0.39 -18.23 -9.39
CA ASN A 199 -0.79 -17.82 -10.15
C ASN A 199 -2.10 -18.29 -9.49
N LEU A 200 -2.14 -19.54 -9.01
CA LEU A 200 -3.33 -20.06 -8.31
C LEU A 200 -3.60 -19.30 -7.01
N ILE A 201 -2.58 -19.14 -6.16
CA ILE A 201 -2.71 -18.43 -4.88
C ILE A 201 -3.13 -16.98 -5.13
N PHE A 202 -2.50 -16.33 -6.12
CA PHE A 202 -2.79 -14.96 -6.50
C PHE A 202 -4.25 -14.79 -6.96
N LEU A 203 -4.75 -15.70 -7.79
CA LEU A 203 -6.16 -15.68 -8.24
C LEU A 203 -7.12 -15.96 -7.09
N CYS A 204 -6.82 -16.95 -6.25
CA CYS A 204 -7.62 -17.26 -5.07
C CYS A 204 -7.72 -16.05 -4.13
N LEU A 205 -6.59 -15.36 -3.91
CA LEU A 205 -6.54 -14.17 -3.06
C LEU A 205 -7.30 -13.00 -3.68
N LEU A 206 -7.21 -12.79 -5.00
CA LEU A 206 -8.00 -11.79 -5.71
C LEU A 206 -9.50 -12.05 -5.56
N VAL A 207 -9.96 -13.29 -5.76
CA VAL A 207 -11.36 -13.69 -5.55
C VAL A 207 -11.76 -13.48 -4.09
N SER A 208 -10.90 -13.85 -3.15
CA SER A 208 -11.13 -13.66 -1.71
C SER A 208 -11.32 -12.18 -1.36
N ILE A 209 -10.52 -11.27 -1.91
CA ILE A 209 -10.68 -9.83 -1.71
C ILE A 209 -12.10 -9.39 -2.11
N TYR A 210 -12.58 -9.78 -3.29
CA TYR A 210 -13.93 -9.40 -3.74
C TYR A 210 -15.02 -10.01 -2.86
N LEU A 211 -14.91 -11.29 -2.49
CA LEU A 211 -15.87 -11.95 -1.61
C LEU A 211 -15.94 -11.29 -0.23
N VAL A 212 -14.79 -11.07 0.40
CA VAL A 212 -14.67 -10.43 1.71
C VAL A 212 -15.21 -9.00 1.67
N SER A 213 -14.88 -8.24 0.62
CA SER A 213 -15.44 -6.91 0.41
C SER A 213 -16.96 -6.94 0.28
N LEU A 214 -17.54 -7.85 -0.51
CA LEU A 214 -18.99 -7.94 -0.63
C LEU A 214 -19.66 -8.30 0.71
N ILE A 215 -19.10 -9.26 1.45
CA ILE A 215 -19.63 -9.67 2.77
C ILE A 215 -19.66 -8.49 3.75
N PHE A 216 -18.58 -7.72 3.85
CA PHE A 216 -18.52 -6.59 4.77
C PHE A 216 -19.22 -5.33 4.27
N PHE A 217 -19.23 -5.08 2.96
CA PHE A 217 -19.74 -3.83 2.41
C PHE A 217 -21.24 -3.86 2.10
N ILE A 218 -21.82 -4.99 1.66
CA ILE A 218 -23.25 -5.06 1.29
C ILE A 218 -24.18 -4.68 2.46
N PRO A 219 -24.00 -5.20 3.69
CA PRO A 219 -24.91 -4.89 4.79
C PRO A 219 -24.93 -3.39 5.14
N ILE A 220 -23.82 -2.70 4.90
CA ILE A 220 -23.57 -1.32 5.35
C ILE A 220 -23.92 -0.33 4.24
N PHE A 221 -23.36 -0.54 3.05
CA PHE A 221 -23.39 0.43 1.95
C PHE A 221 -24.49 0.16 0.92
N LYS A 222 -25.15 -1.01 0.99
CA LYS A 222 -26.28 -1.39 0.11
C LYS A 222 -25.96 -1.12 -1.37
N LYS A 223 -26.65 -0.17 -2.01
CA LYS A 223 -26.53 0.14 -3.44
C LYS A 223 -25.18 0.76 -3.82
N SER A 224 -24.48 1.46 -2.93
CA SER A 224 -23.17 2.04 -3.30
C SER A 224 -22.07 0.99 -3.40
N THR A 225 -22.28 -0.24 -2.90
CA THR A 225 -21.32 -1.34 -3.10
C THR A 225 -21.02 -1.65 -4.57
N PHE A 226 -21.94 -1.37 -5.49
CA PHE A 226 -21.72 -1.56 -6.93
C PHE A 226 -20.55 -0.72 -7.47
N ILE A 227 -20.20 0.40 -6.82
CA ILE A 227 -19.04 1.24 -7.18
C ILE A 227 -17.74 0.43 -7.10
N PHE A 228 -17.69 -0.59 -6.24
CA PHE A 228 -16.56 -1.48 -6.13
C PHE A 228 -16.28 -2.28 -7.42
N LEU A 229 -17.28 -2.48 -8.27
CA LEU A 229 -17.11 -3.12 -9.59
C LEU A 229 -16.25 -2.28 -10.54
N LEU A 230 -16.09 -0.97 -10.28
CA LEU A 230 -15.18 -0.12 -11.05
C LEU A 230 -13.70 -0.54 -10.93
N THR A 231 -13.36 -1.37 -9.95
CA THR A 231 -12.02 -1.93 -9.79
C THR A 231 -11.76 -3.13 -10.71
N LEU A 232 -12.82 -3.77 -11.26
CA LEU A 232 -12.70 -4.98 -12.09
C LEU A 232 -11.84 -4.80 -13.34
N PRO A 233 -11.92 -3.70 -14.12
CA PRO A 233 -11.03 -3.50 -15.27
C PRO A 233 -9.56 -3.55 -14.89
N PHE A 234 -9.19 -3.02 -13.71
CA PHE A 234 -7.82 -3.07 -13.20
C PHE A 234 -7.44 -4.50 -12.78
N ALA A 235 -8.33 -5.21 -12.09
CA ALA A 235 -8.12 -6.61 -11.72
C ALA A 235 -7.93 -7.53 -12.94
N ILE A 236 -8.77 -7.38 -13.97
CA ILE A 236 -8.67 -8.15 -15.22
C ILE A 236 -7.35 -7.83 -15.93
N LYS A 237 -6.98 -6.55 -16.03
CA LYS A 237 -5.70 -6.14 -16.64
C LYS A 237 -4.51 -6.72 -15.89
N LEU A 238 -4.59 -6.76 -14.56
CA LEU A 238 -3.58 -7.31 -13.67
C LEU A 238 -3.45 -8.83 -13.84
N ILE A 239 -4.55 -9.58 -13.92
CA ILE A 239 -4.55 -11.02 -14.23
C ILE A 239 -3.90 -11.25 -15.59
N ARG A 240 -4.34 -10.53 -16.64
CA ARG A 240 -3.74 -10.65 -17.98
C ARG A 240 -2.24 -10.38 -17.97
N SER A 241 -1.79 -9.37 -17.23
CA SER A 241 -0.39 -8.98 -17.17
C SER A 241 0.50 -9.99 -16.43
N LEU A 242 0.00 -10.58 -15.33
CA LEU A 242 0.76 -11.55 -14.54
C LEU A 242 0.75 -12.95 -15.14
N PHE A 243 -0.35 -13.36 -15.79
CA PHE A 243 -0.56 -14.70 -16.31
C PHE A 243 -0.20 -14.85 -17.79
N SER A 244 0.13 -13.74 -18.47
CA SER A 244 0.60 -13.82 -19.85
C SER A 244 1.87 -14.67 -19.93
N LYS A 245 1.83 -15.69 -20.80
CA LYS A 245 2.99 -16.53 -21.15
C LYS A 245 4.02 -15.77 -21.99
N GLU A 246 3.64 -14.62 -22.55
CA GLU A 246 4.56 -13.78 -23.31
C GLU A 246 5.55 -13.13 -22.34
N GLU A 247 6.83 -13.48 -22.46
CA GLU A 247 7.97 -12.87 -21.73
C GLU A 247 8.15 -11.37 -22.03
N THR A 248 7.29 -10.78 -22.86
CA THR A 248 7.42 -9.44 -23.43
C THR A 248 7.05 -8.31 -22.46
N ILE A 249 6.30 -8.59 -21.38
CA ILE A 249 5.88 -7.53 -20.44
C ILE A 249 6.94 -7.30 -19.36
N PRO A 250 7.61 -6.14 -19.32
CA PRO A 250 8.64 -5.86 -18.32
C PRO A 250 8.06 -5.85 -16.90
N SER A 251 8.83 -6.37 -15.93
CA SER A 251 8.47 -6.46 -14.51
C SER A 251 8.00 -5.12 -13.92
N LYS A 252 8.62 -4.00 -14.34
CA LYS A 252 8.23 -2.64 -13.93
C LYS A 252 6.78 -2.32 -14.28
N ILE A 253 6.27 -2.75 -15.45
CA ILE A 253 4.87 -2.52 -15.85
C ILE A 253 3.94 -3.38 -14.99
N LYS A 254 4.30 -4.65 -14.75
CA LYS A 254 3.53 -5.55 -13.87
C LYS A 254 3.38 -4.96 -12.46
N GLN A 255 4.46 -4.40 -11.90
CA GLN A 255 4.45 -3.72 -10.60
C GLN A 255 3.57 -2.47 -10.59
N ARG A 256 3.61 -1.64 -11.65
CA ARG A 256 2.74 -0.46 -11.76
C ARG A 256 1.27 -0.85 -11.87
N THR A 257 0.95 -1.92 -12.59
CA THR A 257 -0.42 -2.44 -12.68
C THR A 257 -0.92 -2.94 -11.31
N LEU A 258 -0.08 -3.60 -10.51
CA LEU A 258 -0.38 -3.96 -9.11
C LEU A 258 -0.71 -2.74 -8.26
N GLN A 259 0.12 -1.69 -8.32
CA GLN A 259 -0.10 -0.45 -7.57
C GLN A 259 -1.39 0.26 -8.01
N LEU A 260 -1.65 0.35 -9.30
CA LEU A 260 -2.88 0.94 -9.84
C LEU A 260 -4.12 0.18 -9.39
N TYR A 261 -4.08 -1.15 -9.32
CA TYR A 261 -5.17 -1.93 -8.76
C TYR A 261 -5.44 -1.52 -7.30
N SER A 262 -4.42 -1.48 -6.43
CA SER A 262 -4.63 -1.03 -5.04
C SER A 262 -5.14 0.40 -4.96
N ILE A 263 -4.58 1.34 -5.74
CA ILE A 263 -5.04 2.74 -5.73
C ILE A 263 -6.52 2.80 -6.14
N SER A 264 -6.90 2.10 -7.21
CA SER A 264 -8.29 2.04 -7.68
C SER A 264 -9.23 1.48 -6.61
N PHE A 265 -8.76 0.50 -5.84
CA PHE A 265 -9.51 -0.12 -4.75
C PHE A 265 -9.75 0.84 -3.59
N PHE A 266 -8.70 1.51 -3.11
CA PHE A 266 -8.80 2.50 -2.04
C PHE A 266 -9.67 3.70 -2.46
N ILE A 267 -9.55 4.15 -3.71
CA ILE A 267 -10.39 5.22 -4.27
C ILE A 267 -11.85 4.78 -4.35
N ALA A 268 -12.14 3.56 -4.83
CA ALA A 268 -13.50 3.06 -4.90
C ALA A 268 -14.16 3.01 -3.52
N LEU A 269 -13.45 2.50 -2.50
CA LEU A 269 -13.94 2.51 -1.12
C LEU A 269 -14.12 3.93 -0.57
N SER A 270 -13.20 4.84 -0.89
CA SER A 270 -13.27 6.24 -0.49
C SER A 270 -14.51 6.93 -1.07
N ILE A 271 -14.86 6.64 -2.33
CA ILE A 271 -16.08 7.16 -2.98
C ILE A 271 -17.34 6.56 -2.33
N ILE A 272 -17.34 5.26 -2.03
CA ILE A 272 -18.44 4.60 -1.32
C ILE A 272 -18.68 5.27 0.03
N LEU A 273 -17.61 5.54 0.77
CA LEU A 273 -17.67 6.23 2.05
C LEU A 273 -18.19 7.65 1.89
N LEU A 274 -17.67 8.41 0.92
CA LEU A 274 -18.12 9.78 0.67
C LEU A 274 -19.63 9.84 0.44
N ILE A 275 -20.18 8.95 -0.38
CA ILE A 275 -21.63 8.87 -0.66
C ILE A 275 -22.43 8.46 0.59
N HIS A 276 -21.84 7.66 1.47
CA HIS A 276 -22.50 7.23 2.70
C HIS A 276 -22.47 8.31 3.80
N VAL A 277 -21.45 9.17 3.79
CA VAL A 277 -21.27 10.31 4.71
C VAL A 277 -22.21 11.46 4.38
N THR A 278 -22.43 11.72 3.09
CA THR A 278 -23.30 12.80 2.57
C THR A 278 -24.77 12.42 2.62
#